data_AF-A0A515IMS4-F1
#
_entry.id   AF-A0A515IMS4-F1
#
_cell.length_a   1.000
_cell.length_b   1.000
_cell.length_c   1.000
_cell.angle_alpha   90.00
_cell.angle_beta   90.00
_cell.angle_gamma   90.00
#
_symmetry.space_group_name_H-M   'P 1'
#
loop_
_entity.id
_entity.type
_entity.pdbx_description
1 polymer ?
#
loop_
_entity_poly.entity_id
_entity_poly.type
_entity_poly.pdbx_seq_one_letter_code
_entity_poly.pdbx_strand_id
1 'polypeptide(L)'
;MELLNEKIRNDGFYSVGFNPLIEQYIMIVIICHWFWFERYYLISKEEYEWFDSAIQKLDDLAHDCYKQGVKHPRFYCSELECENTTEQVTNFRTLLTNSKPTE
;
A
#
# COMPACT_ATOMS: atom_id res chain seq x y z
N MET A 1 6.30 4.45 -1.18
CA MET A 1 6.32 3.97 -2.60
C MET A 1 5.60 5.02 -3.45
N GLU A 2 6.08 5.39 -4.64
CA GLU A 2 5.38 6.39 -5.48
C GLU A 2 4.17 5.76 -6.21
N LEU A 3 3.02 6.44 -6.16
CA LEU A 3 1.78 6.03 -6.82
C LEU A 3 1.28 7.10 -7.80
N LEU A 4 0.92 6.67 -9.01
CA LEU A 4 0.24 7.49 -9.99
C LEU A 4 -1.26 7.57 -9.67
N ASN A 5 -1.84 8.76 -9.86
CA ASN A 5 -3.25 9.04 -9.57
C ASN A 5 -3.66 8.62 -8.16
N GLU A 6 -2.79 8.89 -7.19
CA GLU A 6 -3.02 8.56 -5.79
C GLU A 6 -4.26 9.31 -5.25
N LYS A 7 -5.10 8.55 -4.56
CA LYS A 7 -6.28 9.05 -3.86
C LYS A 7 -6.12 8.79 -2.37
N ILE A 8 -6.15 9.86 -1.58
CA ILE A 8 -5.82 9.82 -0.16
C ILE A 8 -7.11 9.87 0.67
N ARG A 9 -7.28 8.90 1.57
CA ARG A 9 -8.38 8.83 2.54
C ARG A 9 -7.85 9.08 3.95
N ASN A 10 -7.74 10.36 4.32
CA ASN A 10 -7.18 10.77 5.62
C ASN A 10 -7.91 10.16 6.82
N ASP A 11 -9.25 10.17 6.84
CA ASP A 11 -10.03 9.62 7.97
C ASP A 11 -9.88 8.10 8.11
N GLY A 12 -9.55 7.42 7.02
CA GLY A 12 -9.36 5.96 6.96
C GLY A 12 -7.91 5.52 7.18
N PHE A 13 -6.96 6.45 7.27
CA PHE A 13 -5.52 6.17 7.37
C PHE A 13 -5.00 5.29 6.21
N TYR A 14 -5.47 5.53 4.99
CA TYR A 14 -4.96 4.84 3.82
C TYR A 14 -4.98 5.72 2.55
N SER A 15 -4.21 5.31 1.55
CA SER A 15 -4.31 5.81 0.18
C SER A 15 -4.37 4.67 -0.81
N VAL A 16 -4.85 4.95 -2.03
CA VAL A 16 -4.87 3.99 -3.13
C VAL A 16 -4.35 4.62 -4.41
N GLY A 17 -3.66 3.85 -5.25
CA GLY A 17 -3.11 4.35 -6.50
C GLY A 17 -2.41 3.26 -7.31
N PHE A 18 -1.90 3.63 -8.48
CA PHE A 18 -1.20 2.67 -9.36
C PHE A 18 0.31 2.84 -9.25
N ASN A 19 1.04 1.75 -8.98
CA ASN A 19 2.49 1.78 -9.04
C ASN A 19 2.98 1.32 -10.43
N PRO A 20 3.68 2.17 -11.20
CA PRO A 20 4.12 1.84 -12.55
C PRO A 20 5.31 0.87 -12.60
N LEU A 21 6.08 0.74 -11.53
CA LEU A 21 7.28 -0.13 -11.51
C LEU A 21 6.91 -1.61 -11.38
N ILE A 22 5.82 -1.91 -10.68
CA ILE A 22 5.30 -3.29 -10.52
C ILE A 22 4.03 -3.53 -11.33
N GLU A 23 3.52 -2.51 -12.02
CA GLU A 23 2.29 -2.54 -12.82
C GLU A 23 1.06 -3.02 -12.04
N GLN A 24 0.93 -2.61 -10.77
CA GLN A 24 -0.17 -3.01 -9.89
C GLN A 24 -0.84 -1.82 -9.21
N TYR A 25 -2.12 -1.96 -8.89
CA TYR A 25 -2.80 -1.05 -7.97
C TYR A 25 -2.47 -1.44 -6.52
N ILE A 26 -2.17 -0.44 -5.71
CA ILE A 26 -1.73 -0.59 -4.33
C ILE A 26 -2.65 0.22 -3.42
N MET A 27 -3.00 -0.38 -2.29
CA MET A 27 -3.49 0.30 -1.11
C MET A 27 -2.33 0.45 -0.11
N ILE A 28 -2.04 1.68 0.29
CA ILE A 28 -1.10 1.99 1.36
C ILE A 28 -1.91 2.19 2.63
N VAL A 29 -1.70 1.36 3.65
CA VAL A 29 -2.32 1.54 4.98
C VAL A 29 -1.26 2.08 5.93
N ILE A 30 -1.59 3.20 6.58
CA ILE A 30 -0.74 3.87 7.55
C ILE A 30 -0.94 3.20 8.91
N ILE A 31 0.15 2.71 9.50
CA ILE A 31 0.15 2.07 10.80
C ILE A 31 0.61 3.07 11.85
N CYS A 32 -0.33 3.54 12.66
CA CYS A 32 -0.08 4.43 13.80
C CYS A 32 0.16 3.61 15.08
N HIS A 33 1.34 3.02 15.23
CA HIS A 33 1.78 2.40 16.49
C HIS A 33 2.93 3.21 17.10
N TRP A 34 3.82 2.57 17.89
CA TRP A 34 4.97 3.20 18.56
C TRP A 34 5.82 4.12 17.65
N PHE A 35 5.76 3.90 16.34
CA PHE A 35 6.16 4.82 15.28
C PHE A 35 5.18 4.67 14.10
N TRP A 36 5.20 5.65 13.19
CA TRP A 36 4.37 5.66 11.98
C TRP A 36 5.14 4.96 10.86
N PHE A 37 4.48 4.02 10.19
CA PHE A 37 5.04 3.32 9.04
C PHE A 37 3.94 2.82 8.12
N GLU A 38 4.29 2.53 6.87
CA GLU A 38 3.35 2.09 5.85
C GLU A 38 3.39 0.56 5.63
N ARG A 39 2.22 0.00 5.32
CA ARG A 39 2.07 -1.34 4.72
C ARG A 39 1.39 -1.22 3.36
N TYR A 40 1.88 -1.99 2.41
CA TYR A 40 1.45 -1.97 1.02
C TYR A 40 0.67 -3.25 0.71
N TYR A 41 -0.53 -3.11 0.13
CA TYR A 41 -1.41 -4.23 -0.22
C TYR A 41 -1.82 -4.16 -1.68
N LEU A 42 -1.85 -5.30 -2.36
CA LEU A 42 -2.33 -5.38 -3.75
C LEU A 42 -3.85 -5.25 -3.80
N ILE A 43 -4.34 -4.35 -4.63
CA ILE A 43 -5.76 -4.21 -4.95
C ILE A 43 -5.98 -4.32 -6.45
N SER A 44 -7.21 -4.63 -6.84
CA SER A 44 -7.63 -4.60 -8.24
C SER A 44 -7.98 -3.18 -8.69
N LYS A 45 -8.04 -2.98 -10.00
CA LYS A 45 -8.53 -1.73 -10.59
C LYS A 45 -9.97 -1.41 -10.14
N GLU A 46 -10.82 -2.43 -10.05
CA GLU A 46 -12.20 -2.27 -9.57
C GLU A 46 -12.24 -1.73 -8.13
N GLU A 47 -11.41 -2.29 -7.24
CA GLU A 47 -11.28 -1.82 -5.86
C GLU A 47 -10.73 -0.39 -5.78
N TYR A 48 -9.80 -0.01 -6.66
CA TYR A 48 -9.36 1.39 -6.78
C TYR A 48 -10.51 2.34 -7.18
N GLU A 49 -11.38 1.92 -8.09
CA GLU A 49 -12.55 2.69 -8.56
C GLU A 49 -13.65 2.81 -7.48
N TRP A 50 -13.63 1.99 -6.42
CA TRP A 50 -14.53 2.15 -5.28
C TRP A 50 -14.31 3.46 -4.52
N PHE A 51 -13.14 4.11 -4.67
CA PHE A 51 -12.90 5.40 -4.03
C PHE A 51 -13.98 6.43 -4.38
N ASP A 52 -14.45 6.45 -5.63
CA ASP A 52 -15.45 7.43 -6.09
C ASP A 52 -16.89 6.93 -5.95
N SER A 53 -17.09 5.61 -5.88
CA SER A 53 -18.40 4.97 -6.05
C SER A 53 -18.90 4.19 -4.84
N ALA A 54 -18.00 3.67 -3.99
CA ALA A 54 -18.31 2.75 -2.91
C ALA A 54 -17.29 2.83 -1.77
N ILE A 55 -17.00 4.03 -1.27
CA ILE A 55 -15.93 4.29 -0.29
C ILE A 55 -15.99 3.39 0.95
N GLN A 56 -17.19 3.05 1.44
CA GLN A 56 -17.34 2.17 2.60
C GLN A 56 -16.73 0.79 2.39
N LYS A 57 -16.81 0.22 1.17
CA LYS A 57 -16.16 -1.06 0.86
C LYS A 57 -14.63 -0.95 0.95
N LEU A 58 -14.09 0.21 0.56
CA LEU A 58 -12.66 0.48 0.61
C LEU A 58 -12.19 0.69 2.05
N ASP A 59 -12.99 1.40 2.86
CA ASP A 59 -12.76 1.55 4.30
C ASP A 59 -12.79 0.19 5.01
N ASP A 60 -13.75 -0.69 4.68
CA ASP A 60 -13.82 -2.05 5.22
C ASP A 60 -12.60 -2.91 4.82
N LEU A 61 -12.15 -2.81 3.56
CA LEU A 61 -10.96 -3.49 3.07
C LEU A 61 -9.69 -2.99 3.78
N ALA A 62 -9.52 -1.68 3.92
CA ALA A 62 -8.39 -1.08 4.61
C ALA A 62 -8.34 -1.52 6.08
N HIS A 63 -9.51 -1.59 6.74
CA HIS A 63 -9.62 -2.10 8.11
C HIS A 63 -9.22 -3.58 8.22
N ASP A 64 -9.63 -4.42 7.26
CA ASP A 64 -9.25 -5.83 7.24
C ASP A 64 -7.74 -6.02 7.01
N CYS A 65 -7.17 -5.28 6.07
CA CYS A 65 -5.71 -5.20 5.84
C CYS A 65 -4.98 -4.76 7.12
N TYR A 66 -5.44 -3.71 7.80
CA TYR A 66 -4.85 -3.25 9.06
C TYR A 66 -4.85 -4.34 10.13
N LYS A 67 -6.01 -5.00 10.32
CA LYS A 67 -6.21 -6.02 11.36
C LYS A 67 -5.40 -7.29 11.13
N GLN A 68 -5.32 -7.77 9.89
CA GLN A 68 -4.56 -8.98 9.55
C GLN A 68 -3.07 -8.72 9.35
N GLY A 69 -2.70 -7.50 8.96
CA GLY A 69 -1.32 -7.08 8.73
C GLY A 69 -0.61 -7.99 7.72
N VAL A 70 0.58 -8.47 8.09
CA VAL A 70 1.41 -9.36 7.26
C VAL A 70 0.77 -10.70 6.90
N LYS A 71 -0.30 -11.10 7.61
CA LYS A 71 -1.04 -12.34 7.33
C LYS A 71 -2.12 -12.15 6.27
N HIS A 72 -2.43 -10.91 5.91
CA HIS A 72 -3.42 -10.63 4.89
C HIS A 72 -2.93 -11.17 3.54
N PRO A 73 -3.74 -11.91 2.76
CA PRO A 73 -3.31 -12.51 1.49
C PRO A 73 -2.88 -11.49 0.44
N ARG A 74 -3.27 -10.22 0.60
CA ARG A 74 -2.89 -9.10 -0.27
C ARG A 74 -1.60 -8.40 0.16
N PHE A 75 -0.99 -8.79 1.28
CA PHE A 75 0.21 -8.13 1.79
C PHE A 75 1.34 -8.21 0.76
N TYR A 76 1.79 -7.03 0.30
CA TYR A 76 2.86 -6.90 -0.67
C TYR A 76 4.20 -6.71 0.03
N CYS A 77 4.31 -5.68 0.87
CA CYS A 77 5.46 -5.42 1.75
C CYS A 77 5.12 -4.36 2.81
N SER A 78 6.09 -4.06 3.68
CA SER A 78 6.04 -2.95 4.64
C SER A 78 7.34 -2.13 4.58
N GLU A 79 7.28 -0.88 5.03
CA GLU A 79 8.50 -0.12 5.36
C GLU A 79 9.30 -0.75 6.51
N LEU A 80 8.65 -1.51 7.38
CA LEU A 80 9.31 -2.20 8.48
C LEU A 80 9.95 -3.49 7.99
N GLU A 81 11.28 -3.52 7.84
CA GLU A 81 11.99 -4.64 7.22
C GLU A 81 11.76 -6.00 7.92
N CYS A 82 11.51 -6.01 9.25
CA CYS A 82 11.24 -7.25 9.96
C CYS A 82 9.87 -7.87 9.66
N GLU A 83 8.96 -7.14 9.01
CA GLU A 83 7.69 -7.65 8.51
C GLU A 83 7.81 -8.33 7.14
N ASN A 84 8.94 -8.15 6.47
CA ASN A 84 9.15 -8.59 5.10
C ASN A 84 10.00 -9.88 5.06
N THR A 85 9.72 -10.70 4.05
CA THR A 85 10.65 -11.74 3.60
C THR A 85 11.88 -11.11 2.93
N THR A 86 12.97 -11.89 2.78
CA THR A 86 14.19 -11.42 2.11
C THR A 86 13.95 -10.92 0.68
N GLU A 87 13.04 -11.58 -0.05
CA GLU A 87 12.65 -11.17 -1.40
C GLU A 87 11.92 -9.82 -1.38
N GLN A 88 10.95 -9.65 -0.48
CA GLN A 88 10.21 -8.39 -0.34
C GLN A 88 11.13 -7.22 0.05
N VAL A 89 12.10 -7.44 0.94
CA VAL A 89 13.10 -6.40 1.29
C VAL A 89 13.91 -6.00 0.06
N THR A 90 14.41 -6.98 -0.69
CA THR A 90 15.21 -6.72 -1.90
C THR A 90 14.40 -5.94 -2.93
N ASN A 91 13.18 -6.41 -3.25
CA ASN A 91 12.30 -5.76 -4.21
C ASN A 91 11.93 -4.34 -3.76
N PHE A 92 11.56 -4.17 -2.49
CA PHE A 92 11.17 -2.85 -1.97
C PHE A 92 12.32 -1.84 -2.04
N ARG A 93 13.55 -2.24 -1.70
CA ARG A 93 14.73 -1.38 -1.85
C ARG A 93 14.96 -0.99 -3.31
N THR A 94 14.82 -1.93 -4.25
CA THR A 94 14.92 -1.64 -5.68
C THR A 94 13.87 -0.64 -6.16
N LEU A 95 12.62 -0.77 -5.67
CA LEU A 95 11.55 0.19 -5.99
C LEU A 95 11.88 1.59 -5.47
N LEU A 96 12.42 1.71 -4.26
CA LEU A 96 12.82 2.98 -3.68
C LEU A 96 14.03 3.62 -4.38
N THR A 97 14.95 2.83 -4.92
CA THR A 97 16.08 3.36 -5.70
C THR A 97 15.66 3.83 -7.08
N ASN A 98 14.72 3.11 -7.71
CA ASN A 98 14.24 3.42 -9.06
C ASN A 98 13.20 4.56 -9.08
N SER A 99 12.61 4.90 -7.93
CA SER A 99 11.69 6.04 -7.79
C SER A 99 12.40 7.38 -7.52
N LYS A 100 13.74 7.43 -7.48
CA LYS A 100 14.46 8.70 -7.38
C LYS A 100 14.66 9.30 -8.78
N PRO A 101 14.37 10.60 -9.01
CA PRO A 101 14.71 11.25 -10.26
C PRO A 101 16.22 11.15 -10.46
N THR A 102 16.64 10.81 -11.68
CA THR A 102 18.02 11.09 -12.12
C THR A 102 18.15 12.61 -12.17
N GLU A 103 19.11 13.17 -11.42
CA GLU A 103 19.42 14.61 -11.38
C GLU A 103 19.63 15.24 -12.76
#